data_AF-A0A9E2DNT7-F1
#
_entry.id   AF-A0A9E2DNT7-F1
#
_cell.length_a   1.000
_cell.length_b   1.000
_cell.length_c   1.000
_cell.angle_alpha   90.00
_cell.angle_beta   90.00
_cell.angle_gamma   90.00
#
_symmetry.space_group_name_H-M   'P 1'
#
loop_
_entity.id
_entity.type
_entity.pdbx_description
1 polymer ?
#
loop_
_entity_poly.entity_id
_entity_poly.type
_entity_poly.pdbx_seq_one_letter_code
_entity_poly.pdbx_strand_id
1 'polypeptide(L)'
;MINYTFKEIDMWDKYRNESKQTICIIGVLTLSVKLCKADGHFSEQEESEILKIVPHEAQQKNILRKIIAEANNDINPIEHDARNLKSLLKDEHPEFLEFIIAVLYRLAHSDSVYSKSEDDDIREVAKIFGITKTTSEIILEFFSKILIKIKMLILKKEKINA
;
A
#
# COMPACT_ATOMS: atom_id res chain seq x y z
N MET A 1 14.04 -34.90 -1.82
CA MET A 1 13.91 -33.52 -1.30
C MET A 1 13.54 -32.64 -2.48
N ILE A 2 12.31 -32.12 -2.51
CA ILE A 2 11.93 -31.16 -3.55
C ILE A 2 12.62 -29.86 -3.16
N ASN A 3 13.67 -29.48 -3.90
CA ASN A 3 14.25 -28.15 -3.80
C ASN A 3 13.20 -27.16 -4.30
N TYR A 4 12.48 -26.54 -3.38
CA TYR A 4 11.80 -25.28 -3.66
C TYR A 4 12.90 -24.23 -3.84
N THR A 5 13.45 -24.13 -5.04
CA THR A 5 14.10 -22.89 -5.47
C THR A 5 13.04 -21.81 -5.36
N PHE A 6 13.11 -21.00 -4.30
CA PHE A 6 12.40 -19.73 -4.21
C PHE A 6 12.76 -18.98 -5.48
N LYS A 7 11.81 -18.90 -6.41
CA LYS A 7 12.01 -18.18 -7.64
C LYS A 7 12.05 -16.71 -7.23
N GLU A 8 13.21 -16.09 -7.37
CA GLU A 8 13.36 -14.64 -7.27
C GLU A 8 12.34 -13.98 -8.20
N ILE A 9 11.49 -13.11 -7.64
CA ILE A 9 10.45 -12.39 -8.39
C ILE A 9 10.85 -10.93 -8.48
N ASP A 10 10.69 -10.36 -9.67
CA ASP A 10 10.59 -8.92 -9.86
C ASP A 10 9.13 -8.62 -10.22
N MET A 11 8.43 -7.93 -9.31
CA MET A 11 7.01 -7.60 -9.48
C MET A 11 6.76 -6.70 -10.68
N TRP A 12 7.68 -5.80 -11.00
CA TRP A 12 7.53 -4.85 -12.11
C TRP A 12 7.71 -5.54 -13.45
N ASP A 13 8.69 -6.44 -13.57
CA ASP A 13 8.86 -7.23 -14.79
C ASP A 13 7.69 -8.21 -14.99
N LYS A 14 7.26 -8.88 -13.92
CA LYS A 14 6.17 -9.85 -13.99
C LYS A 14 4.85 -9.23 -14.45
N TYR A 15 4.52 -8.05 -13.96
CA TYR A 15 3.24 -7.39 -14.20
C TYR A 15 3.28 -6.25 -15.21
N ARG A 16 4.40 -6.05 -15.92
CA ARG A 16 4.60 -4.94 -16.88
C ARG A 16 3.56 -4.80 -18.00
N ASN A 17 2.85 -5.89 -18.33
CA ASN A 17 1.83 -5.89 -19.40
C ASN A 17 0.40 -5.71 -18.88
N GLU A 18 0.21 -5.57 -17.57
CA GLU A 18 -1.10 -5.32 -16.98
C GLU A 18 -1.57 -3.88 -17.23
N SER A 19 -2.85 -3.61 -16.96
CA SER A 19 -3.38 -2.25 -17.03
C SER A 19 -2.66 -1.34 -16.02
N LYS A 20 -2.55 -0.02 -16.31
CA LYS A 20 -2.00 0.95 -15.36
C LYS A 20 -2.65 0.87 -13.97
N GLN A 21 -3.97 0.70 -13.92
CA GLN A 21 -4.73 0.59 -12.67
C GLN A 21 -4.32 -0.66 -11.89
N THR A 22 -4.20 -1.79 -12.57
CA THR A 22 -3.74 -3.05 -11.98
C THR A 22 -2.31 -2.91 -11.45
N ILE A 23 -1.40 -2.34 -12.23
CA ILE A 23 0.00 -2.12 -11.82
C ILE A 23 0.06 -1.18 -10.61
N CYS A 24 -0.78 -0.14 -10.55
CA CYS A 24 -0.87 0.71 -9.36
C CYS A 24 -1.27 -0.09 -8.11
N ILE A 25 -2.30 -0.94 -8.21
CA ILE A 25 -2.74 -1.80 -7.09
C ILE A 25 -1.59 -2.72 -6.66
N ILE A 26 -0.89 -3.33 -7.62
CA ILE A 26 0.27 -4.19 -7.35
C ILE A 26 1.37 -3.40 -6.65
N GLY A 27 1.67 -2.17 -7.08
CA GLY A 27 2.64 -1.28 -6.43
C GLY A 27 2.27 -0.99 -4.97
N VAL A 28 1.00 -0.68 -4.69
CA VAL A 28 0.50 -0.48 -3.32
C VAL A 28 0.68 -1.73 -2.46
N LEU A 29 0.28 -2.90 -2.97
CA LEU A 29 0.44 -4.17 -2.26
C LEU A 29 1.93 -4.51 -2.04
N THR A 30 2.78 -4.24 -3.02
CA THR A 30 4.22 -4.54 -2.95
C THR A 30 4.91 -3.70 -1.88
N LEU A 31 4.65 -2.38 -1.85
CA LEU A 31 5.17 -1.51 -0.79
C LEU A 31 4.65 -1.91 0.59
N SER A 32 3.38 -2.29 0.68
CA SER A 32 2.75 -2.74 1.93
C SER A 32 3.43 -3.97 2.50
N VAL A 33 3.69 -4.99 1.66
CA VAL A 33 4.37 -6.22 2.09
C VAL A 33 5.80 -5.94 2.50
N LYS A 34 6.53 -5.10 1.77
CA LYS A 34 7.92 -4.75 2.09
C LYS A 34 8.04 -4.05 3.42
N LEU A 35 7.14 -3.12 3.70
CA LEU A 35 7.07 -2.46 4.99
C LEU A 35 6.84 -3.45 6.13
N CYS A 36 5.80 -4.29 6.02
CA CYS A 36 5.48 -5.28 7.06
C CYS A 36 6.62 -6.28 7.27
N LYS A 37 7.41 -6.58 6.23
CA LYS A 37 8.56 -7.48 6.29
C LYS A 37 9.88 -6.80 6.69
N ALA A 38 9.88 -5.51 7.01
CA ALA A 38 11.12 -4.77 7.28
C ALA A 38 11.93 -5.38 8.44
N ASP A 39 11.27 -6.03 9.40
CA ASP A 39 11.89 -6.71 10.54
C ASP A 39 12.36 -8.16 10.24
N GLY A 40 12.11 -8.65 9.02
CA GLY A 40 12.48 -9.99 8.55
C GLY A 40 11.39 -11.05 8.71
N HIS A 41 10.23 -10.73 9.27
CA HIS A 41 9.08 -11.64 9.37
C HIS A 41 7.89 -11.13 8.57
N PHE A 42 7.07 -12.03 8.01
CA PHE A 42 5.80 -11.65 7.39
C PHE A 42 4.70 -12.59 7.87
N SER A 43 3.70 -12.06 8.57
CA SER A 43 2.69 -12.85 9.28
C SER A 43 1.33 -12.91 8.57
N GLU A 44 0.50 -13.91 8.93
CA GLU A 44 -0.89 -13.98 8.43
C GLU A 44 -1.74 -12.78 8.88
N GLN A 45 -1.39 -12.18 10.03
CA GLN A 45 -2.05 -10.98 10.53
C GLN A 45 -1.75 -9.78 9.62
N GLU A 46 -0.49 -9.56 9.25
CA GLU A 46 -0.10 -8.52 8.29
C GLU A 46 -0.75 -8.74 6.93
N GLU A 47 -0.77 -9.98 6.41
CA GLU A 47 -1.50 -10.29 5.17
C GLU A 47 -2.98 -9.86 5.27
N SER A 48 -3.62 -10.13 6.41
CA SER A 48 -5.02 -9.72 6.66
C SER A 48 -5.19 -8.20 6.68
N GLU A 49 -4.27 -7.45 7.30
CA GLU A 49 -4.30 -5.98 7.32
C GLU A 49 -4.05 -5.36 5.95
N ILE A 50 -3.16 -5.96 5.14
CA ILE A 50 -2.90 -5.54 3.76
C ILE A 50 -4.14 -5.75 2.88
N LEU A 51 -4.83 -6.89 3.02
CA LEU A 51 -6.06 -7.16 2.28
C LEU A 51 -7.16 -6.11 2.55
N LYS A 52 -7.14 -5.43 3.71
CA LYS A 52 -8.09 -4.35 4.02
C LYS A 52 -7.77 -3.01 3.33
N ILE A 53 -6.61 -2.88 2.66
CA ILE A 53 -6.24 -1.66 1.93
C ILE A 53 -7.09 -1.51 0.67
N VAL A 54 -7.23 -2.59 -0.09
CA VAL A 54 -7.88 -2.58 -1.40
C VAL A 54 -9.31 -3.12 -1.24
N PRO A 55 -10.35 -2.33 -1.54
CA PRO A 55 -11.71 -2.85 -1.59
C PRO A 55 -11.80 -3.96 -2.63
N HIS A 56 -12.32 -5.12 -2.24
CA HIS A 56 -12.37 -6.29 -3.10
C HIS A 56 -13.58 -7.17 -2.78
N GLU A 57 -14.07 -7.87 -3.80
CA GLU A 57 -15.08 -8.90 -3.66
C GLU A 57 -14.47 -10.22 -3.20
N ALA A 58 -15.30 -11.11 -2.62
CA ALA A 58 -14.83 -12.39 -2.10
C ALA A 58 -14.06 -13.23 -3.15
N GLN A 59 -14.50 -13.21 -4.40
CA GLN A 59 -13.86 -13.91 -5.52
C GLN A 59 -12.47 -13.37 -5.87
N GLN A 60 -12.21 -12.08 -5.59
CA GLN A 60 -10.92 -11.43 -5.86
C GLN A 60 -9.88 -11.68 -4.75
N LYS A 61 -10.31 -12.15 -3.58
CA LYS A 61 -9.42 -12.35 -2.44
C LYS A 61 -8.25 -13.28 -2.76
N ASN A 62 -8.50 -14.36 -3.50
CA ASN A 62 -7.46 -15.34 -3.84
C ASN A 62 -6.38 -14.76 -4.77
N ILE A 63 -6.75 -13.89 -5.70
CA ILE A 63 -5.76 -13.27 -6.59
C ILE A 63 -4.93 -12.22 -5.83
N LEU A 64 -5.52 -11.48 -4.89
CA LEU A 64 -4.79 -10.55 -4.03
C LEU A 64 -3.80 -11.27 -3.13
N ARG A 65 -4.19 -12.40 -2.53
CA ARG A 65 -3.27 -13.24 -1.74
C ARG A 65 -2.10 -13.74 -2.56
N LYS A 66 -2.35 -14.15 -3.80
CA LYS A 66 -1.29 -14.56 -4.72
C LYS A 66 -0.32 -13.41 -4.98
N ILE A 67 -0.82 -12.21 -5.26
CA ILE A 67 0.02 -11.01 -5.47
C ILE A 67 0.84 -10.69 -4.20
N ILE A 68 0.22 -10.77 -3.01
CA ILE A 68 0.90 -10.54 -1.73
C ILE A 68 2.02 -11.57 -1.50
N ALA A 69 1.74 -12.85 -1.74
CA ALA A 69 2.75 -13.91 -1.62
C ALA A 69 3.90 -13.71 -2.61
N GLU A 70 3.63 -13.20 -3.81
CA GLU A 70 4.65 -12.89 -4.80
C GLU A 70 5.47 -11.66 -4.40
N ALA A 71 4.84 -10.61 -3.90
CA ALA A 71 5.51 -9.44 -3.34
C ALA A 71 6.42 -9.77 -2.15
N ASN A 72 6.03 -10.75 -1.32
CA ASN A 72 6.87 -11.25 -0.22
C ASN A 72 8.15 -11.92 -0.74
N ASN A 73 8.15 -12.41 -1.97
CA ASN A 73 9.31 -13.01 -2.64
C ASN A 73 9.97 -12.04 -3.64
N ASP A 74 9.55 -10.78 -3.66
CA ASP A 74 10.17 -9.76 -4.50
C ASP A 74 11.57 -9.41 -3.98
N ILE A 75 12.55 -9.46 -4.87
CA ILE A 75 13.97 -9.30 -4.52
C ILE A 75 14.42 -7.84 -4.36
N ASN A 76 13.63 -6.90 -4.86
CA ASN A 76 14.02 -5.51 -4.89
C ASN A 76 13.86 -4.86 -3.50
N PRO A 77 14.59 -3.79 -3.18
CA PRO A 77 14.36 -3.05 -1.94
C PRO A 77 13.17 -2.09 -2.09
N ILE A 78 12.53 -1.66 -0.99
CA ILE A 78 11.31 -0.85 -1.02
C ILE A 78 11.45 0.44 -1.83
N GLU A 79 12.65 1.03 -1.85
CA GLU A 79 12.97 2.24 -2.60
C GLU A 79 12.92 2.03 -4.11
N HIS A 80 13.25 0.83 -4.59
CA HIS A 80 13.13 0.47 -6.00
C HIS A 80 11.66 0.51 -6.41
N ASP A 81 10.79 -0.14 -5.64
CA ASP A 81 9.35 -0.19 -5.92
C ASP A 81 8.71 1.19 -5.81
N ALA A 82 9.12 2.00 -4.85
CA ALA A 82 8.65 3.37 -4.71
C ALA A 82 9.01 4.22 -5.93
N ARG A 83 10.24 4.10 -6.45
CA ARG A 83 10.66 4.82 -7.67
C ARG A 83 9.86 4.40 -8.89
N ASN A 84 9.64 3.10 -9.07
CA ASN A 84 8.85 2.59 -10.19
C ASN A 84 7.39 3.05 -10.12
N LEU A 85 6.79 2.99 -8.92
CA LEU A 85 5.41 3.46 -8.72
C LEU A 85 5.28 4.96 -8.99
N LYS A 86 6.22 5.77 -8.50
CA LYS A 86 6.24 7.21 -8.80
C LYS A 86 6.37 7.48 -10.29
N SER A 87 7.31 6.79 -10.95
CA SER A 87 7.52 6.94 -12.39
C SER A 87 6.28 6.58 -13.21
N LEU A 88 5.51 5.57 -12.77
CA LEU A 88 4.26 5.17 -13.43
C LEU A 88 3.19 6.26 -13.35
N LEU A 89 3.15 6.99 -12.23
CA LEU A 89 2.16 8.03 -11.93
C LEU A 89 2.53 9.41 -12.52
N LYS A 90 3.74 9.59 -13.07
CA LYS A 90 4.20 10.79 -13.80
C LYS A 90 3.94 12.14 -13.12
N ASP A 91 3.97 12.17 -11.79
CA ASP A 91 3.61 13.33 -10.97
C ASP A 91 2.16 13.86 -11.17
N GLU A 92 1.30 13.12 -11.88
CA GLU A 92 -0.10 13.50 -12.16
C GLU A 92 -1.03 13.29 -10.95
N HIS A 93 -0.57 12.54 -9.95
CA HIS A 93 -1.40 12.06 -8.84
C HIS A 93 -0.75 12.25 -7.45
N PRO A 94 -0.41 13.49 -7.04
CA PRO A 94 0.22 13.75 -5.74
C PRO A 94 -0.62 13.25 -4.56
N GLU A 95 -1.95 13.42 -4.62
CA GLU A 95 -2.85 12.95 -3.57
C GLU A 95 -2.83 11.42 -3.40
N PHE A 96 -2.57 10.68 -4.49
CA PHE A 96 -2.49 9.23 -4.43
C PHE A 96 -1.17 8.77 -3.80
N LEU A 97 -0.07 9.48 -4.06
CA LEU A 97 1.21 9.25 -3.37
C LEU A 97 1.09 9.52 -1.86
N GLU A 98 0.42 10.60 -1.47
CA GLU A 98 0.11 10.91 -0.07
C GLU A 98 -0.76 9.82 0.58
N PHE A 99 -1.76 9.32 -0.15
CA PHE A 99 -2.58 8.20 0.31
C PHE A 99 -1.75 6.94 0.58
N ILE A 100 -0.79 6.62 -0.29
CA ILE A 100 0.10 5.47 -0.08
C ILE A 100 0.89 5.64 1.22
N ILE A 101 1.44 6.83 1.50
CA ILE A 101 2.12 7.08 2.78
C ILE A 101 1.19 6.89 3.97
N ALA A 102 -0.06 7.38 3.90
CA ALA A 102 -1.04 7.16 4.95
C ALA A 102 -1.36 5.67 5.17
N VAL A 103 -1.43 4.89 4.10
CA VAL A 103 -1.62 3.43 4.15
C VAL A 103 -0.44 2.74 4.83
N LEU A 104 0.80 3.10 4.47
CA LEU A 104 2.01 2.53 5.07
C LEU A 104 2.06 2.84 6.57
N TYR A 105 1.79 4.08 6.97
CA TYR A 105 1.68 4.43 8.40
C TYR A 105 0.59 3.63 9.13
N ARG A 106 -0.57 3.42 8.51
CA ARG A 106 -1.65 2.62 9.09
C ARG A 106 -1.22 1.18 9.34
N LEU A 107 -0.49 0.58 8.41
CA LEU A 107 0.03 -0.79 8.55
C LEU A 107 1.06 -0.89 9.67
N ALA A 108 2.02 0.05 9.73
CA ALA A 108 3.05 0.07 10.75
C ALA A 108 2.52 0.32 12.18
N HIS A 109 1.24 0.69 12.32
CA HIS A 109 0.53 0.83 13.59
C HIS A 109 -0.59 -0.21 13.75
N SER A 110 -0.70 -1.18 12.83
CA SER A 110 -1.76 -2.20 12.85
C SER A 110 -1.43 -3.36 13.78
N ASP A 111 -0.15 -3.54 14.09
CA ASP A 111 0.36 -4.43 15.13
C ASP A 111 0.79 -3.65 16.38
N SER A 112 1.26 -4.37 17.40
CA SER A 112 1.51 -3.78 18.72
C SER A 112 2.78 -2.94 18.83
N VAL A 113 3.69 -2.95 17.84
CA VAL A 113 4.99 -2.27 17.94
C VAL A 113 5.40 -1.65 16.61
N TYR A 114 5.08 -0.36 16.45
CA TYR A 114 5.69 0.46 15.42
C TYR A 114 7.22 0.54 15.61
N SER A 115 7.97 0.05 14.63
CA SER A 115 9.42 -0.07 14.70
C SER A 115 10.16 1.10 14.03
N LYS A 116 11.43 1.28 14.39
CA LYS A 116 12.29 2.28 13.75
C LYS A 116 12.56 1.96 12.27
N SER A 117 12.70 0.68 11.93
CA SER A 117 12.91 0.24 10.54
C SER A 117 11.73 0.62 9.66
N GLU A 118 10.50 0.45 10.14
CA GLU A 118 9.30 0.86 9.39
C GLU A 118 9.21 2.39 9.26
N ASP A 119 9.56 3.16 10.29
CA ASP A 119 9.64 4.63 10.18
C ASP A 119 10.68 5.07 9.13
N ASP A 120 11.87 4.46 9.14
CA ASP A 120 12.93 4.75 8.18
C ASP A 120 12.48 4.42 6.74
N ASP A 121 11.83 3.27 6.53
CA ASP A 121 11.25 2.87 5.24
C ASP A 121 10.18 3.87 4.76
N ILE A 122 9.21 4.22 5.63
CA ILE A 122 8.14 5.16 5.27
C ILE A 122 8.73 6.53 4.89
N ARG A 123 9.73 7.01 5.63
CA ARG A 123 10.39 8.29 5.35
C ARG A 123 11.13 8.26 4.02
N GLU A 124 11.81 7.17 3.70
CA GLU A 124 12.51 7.06 2.41
C GLU A 124 11.51 6.98 1.25
N VAL A 125 10.39 6.27 1.40
CA VAL A 125 9.30 6.27 0.39
C VAL A 125 8.70 7.67 0.23
N ALA A 126 8.43 8.39 1.32
CA ALA A 126 7.88 9.75 1.28
C ALA A 126 8.82 10.73 0.55
N LYS A 127 10.12 10.62 0.83
CA LYS A 127 11.17 11.38 0.13
C LYS A 127 11.23 11.05 -1.36
N ILE A 128 11.15 9.78 -1.74
CA ILE A 128 11.07 9.37 -3.14
C ILE A 128 9.85 9.99 -3.81
N PHE A 129 8.69 9.94 -3.15
CA PHE A 129 7.45 10.55 -3.64
C PHE A 129 7.50 12.09 -3.69
N GLY A 130 8.48 12.72 -3.04
CA GLY A 130 8.62 14.18 -3.01
C GLY A 130 7.62 14.85 -2.07
N ILE A 131 7.15 14.12 -1.06
CA ILE A 131 6.18 14.62 -0.08
C ILE A 131 6.94 15.41 0.98
N THR A 132 6.66 16.71 1.05
CA THR A 132 7.27 17.64 2.01
C THR A 132 6.41 17.87 3.26
N LYS A 133 5.14 17.45 3.21
CA LYS A 133 4.23 17.50 4.35
C LYS A 133 4.72 16.58 5.46
N THR A 134 4.50 17.02 6.70
CA THR A 134 4.71 16.17 7.86
C THR A 134 3.69 15.03 7.87
N THR A 135 4.06 13.90 8.45
CA THR A 135 3.18 12.75 8.65
C THR A 135 1.85 13.14 9.29
N SER A 136 1.90 14.01 10.30
CA SER A 136 0.72 14.51 11.00
C SER A 136 -0.24 15.24 10.06
N GLU A 137 0.27 16.08 9.15
CA GLU A 137 -0.54 16.79 8.15
C GLU A 137 -1.20 15.81 7.18
N ILE A 138 -0.48 14.81 6.68
CA ILE A 138 -1.01 13.78 5.76
C ILE A 138 -2.16 13.03 6.43
N ILE A 139 -1.95 12.58 7.67
CA ILE A 139 -2.94 11.82 8.43
C ILE A 139 -4.18 12.69 8.72
N LEU A 140 -4.00 13.94 9.15
CA LEU A 140 -5.09 14.87 9.43
C LEU A 140 -5.89 15.22 8.16
N GLU A 141 -5.22 15.44 7.03
CA GLU A 141 -5.89 15.67 5.73
C GLU A 141 -6.70 14.44 5.30
N PHE A 142 -6.14 13.24 5.48
CA PHE A 142 -6.85 12.00 5.14
C PHE A 142 -8.11 11.80 6.00
N PHE A 143 -7.98 11.93 7.33
CA PHE A 143 -9.12 11.81 8.25
C PHE A 143 -10.17 12.89 8.00
N SER A 144 -9.76 14.14 7.75
CA SER A 144 -10.70 15.22 7.47
C SER A 144 -11.46 14.99 6.15
N LYS A 145 -10.78 14.55 5.08
CA LYS A 145 -11.43 14.17 3.81
C LYS A 145 -12.43 13.01 4.01
N ILE A 146 -12.08 12.00 4.80
CA ILE A 146 -12.98 10.89 5.15
C ILE A 146 -14.21 11.40 5.92
N LEU A 147 -14.01 12.21 6.95
CA LEU A 147 -15.09 12.78 7.77
C LEU A 147 -16.07 13.61 6.93
N ILE A 148 -15.55 14.44 6.02
CA ILE A 148 -16.36 15.23 5.09
C ILE A 148 -17.18 14.30 4.18
N LYS A 149 -16.55 13.25 3.62
CA LYS A 149 -17.22 12.31 2.74
C LYS A 149 -18.33 11.54 3.45
N ILE A 150 -18.12 11.12 4.70
CA ILE A 150 -19.12 10.47 5.55
C ILE A 150 -20.27 11.44 5.83
N LYS A 151 -19.97 12.67 6.24
CA LYS A 151 -20.99 13.70 6.52
C LYS A 151 -21.87 13.98 5.30
N MET A 152 -21.27 14.08 4.11
CA MET A 152 -21.97 14.21 2.83
C MET A 152 -22.87 13.01 2.52
N LEU A 153 -22.42 11.79 2.82
CA LEU A 153 -23.20 10.57 2.61
C LEU A 153 -24.44 10.53 3.51
N ILE A 154 -24.30 10.95 4.78
CA ILE A 154 -25.40 11.05 5.75
C ILE A 154 -26.42 12.10 5.29
N LEU A 155 -25.96 13.30 4.92
CA LEU A 155 -26.82 14.39 4.42
C LEU A 155 -27.59 13.99 3.14
N LYS A 156 -26.95 13.21 2.25
CA LYS A 156 -27.60 12.72 1.03
C LYS A 156 -28.68 11.68 1.35
N LYS A 157 -28.48 10.85 2.37
CA LYS A 157 -29.46 9.84 2.81
C LYS A 157 -30.71 10.47 3.44
N GLU A 158 -30.55 11.56 4.20
CA GLU A 158 -31.68 12.32 4.76
C GLU A 158 -32.55 12.97 3.67
N LYS A 159 -31.94 13.52 2.61
CA LYS A 159 -32.69 14.13 1.49
C LYS A 159 -33.42 13.13 0.59
N ILE A 160 -33.06 11.85 0.61
CA ILE A 160 -33.73 10.80 -0.18
C ILE A 160 -34.91 10.20 0.60
N ASN A 161 -34.90 10.32 1.93
CA ASN A 161 -35.92 9.78 2.83
C ASN A 161 -36.96 10.85 3.27
N ALA A 162 -36.89 12.06 2.71
CA ALA A 162 -37.82 13.17 2.92
C ALA A 162 -38.58 13.47 1.62
#